data_AF-A0A9P5IPE8-F1
#
_entry.id   AF-A0A9P5IPE8-F1
#
_cell.length_a   1.000
_cell.length_b   1.000
_cell.length_c   1.000
_cell.angle_alpha   90.00
_cell.angle_beta   90.00
_cell.angle_gamma   90.00
#
_symmetry.space_group_name_H-M   'P 1'
#
loop_
_entity.id
_entity.type
_entity.pdbx_description
1 polymer ?
#
loop_
_entity_poly.entity_id
_entity_poly.type
_entity_poly.pdbx_seq_one_letter_code
_entity_poly.pdbx_strand_id
1 'polypeptide(L)'
;MDQSRPFTTSFHDDVKYNGSGYWLHTIDAKLRCTKLAKLSSTIPPELDVGRQHTDEELSDIGYIRLEPGVCHFVAVPNAPDGKQFDPTYLSAAEIEKAGLLDRLVEVREKMLHRDFQPKLHATMTKVRSHRFMEDRAKIYELGITVQKRTGRHSIQNGVIIRKDVDRNNRDLTVGLTSIANALLETYAPGMKDEFRAKHRLQRPPLTIGADKNNTITSIQANYLEIDEGMDGLRKFGHGHVDERDYANMFTVLFFLGNPPPDYHVGNFSLLGERTVCPTAPLSALVFSRKRWHAGIAPRRYDADTPVSLRYVSPVPIPELPTGTPLVRLSVVAYPSRKMIDVHPQELGYELFTSAGSACFQSQKKYQEWRMSYYIAHERAMVALEALEDREELSEKSRKRKGDGRDRYVQLDTTGIVRHTLPSYFVDKFQWRDGLTGRVMFPSTQLAIDTIAEIGQPNEEWDNLSKDMVRVSLGGKALGKRKAPERKTLEVETFERSKRLKSNESADEMKSAEHQLEERVGTFEDEFYRWEDFLIEQDYGNDMDHREPAQERLGSRDWESFGAP
;
A
#
# COMPACT_ATOMS: atom_id res chain seq x y z
N MET A 1 -5.32 39.24 -7.02
CA MET A 1 -5.40 39.21 -5.54
C MET A 1 -5.64 37.77 -5.12
N ASP A 2 -4.95 37.13 -4.20
CA ASP A 2 -3.57 37.24 -3.71
C ASP A 2 -3.29 35.88 -3.02
N GLN A 3 -2.16 35.25 -3.37
CA GLN A 3 -1.40 34.25 -2.58
C GLN A 3 -2.09 33.00 -2.00
N SER A 4 -1.83 31.88 -2.68
CA SER A 4 -1.19 30.66 -2.13
C SER A 4 -1.25 30.49 -0.60
N ARG A 5 -2.23 29.74 -0.09
CA ARG A 5 -2.18 29.18 1.27
C ARG A 5 -1.68 27.74 1.21
N PRO A 6 -0.58 27.39 1.91
CA PRO A 6 -0.14 26.01 2.01
C PRO A 6 -1.03 25.26 3.01
N PHE A 7 -1.62 24.15 2.56
CA PHE A 7 -2.46 23.27 3.36
C PHE A 7 -1.59 22.20 4.03
N THR A 8 -1.62 22.10 5.36
CA THR A 8 -1.05 20.98 6.12
C THR A 8 -1.92 20.67 7.35
N THR A 9 -2.54 19.50 7.28
CA THR A 9 -2.88 18.49 8.31
C THR A 9 -3.33 18.84 9.74
N SER A 10 -4.53 18.32 10.03
CA SER A 10 -5.39 18.20 11.23
C SER A 10 -6.07 19.47 11.77
N PHE A 11 -7.19 19.24 12.47
CA PHE A 11 -7.86 20.01 13.53
C PHE A 11 -9.33 20.38 13.31
N HIS A 12 -10.14 19.80 14.21
CA HIS A 12 -11.54 20.06 14.48
C HIS A 12 -11.77 21.51 14.96
N ASP A 13 -12.05 22.42 14.04
CA ASP A 13 -12.76 23.66 14.39
C ASP A 13 -14.26 23.58 14.05
N ASP A 14 -14.71 22.60 13.25
CA ASP A 14 -16.10 22.45 12.86
C ASP A 14 -16.43 20.99 12.47
N VAL A 15 -16.41 20.08 13.45
CA VAL A 15 -17.01 18.75 13.26
C VAL A 15 -18.51 18.90 13.32
N LYS A 16 -19.14 19.21 12.18
CA LYS A 16 -20.59 19.31 12.06
C LYS A 16 -21.14 17.96 11.60
N TYR A 17 -21.81 17.24 12.50
CA TYR A 17 -22.78 16.25 12.08
C TYR A 17 -23.88 17.00 11.32
N ASN A 18 -23.93 16.83 10.01
CA ASN A 18 -24.78 17.66 9.14
C ASN A 18 -26.23 17.14 9.03
N GLY A 19 -26.66 16.23 9.92
CA GLY A 19 -27.96 15.59 9.84
C GLY A 19 -28.16 14.67 8.63
N SER A 20 -27.10 14.45 7.82
CA SER A 20 -27.13 13.66 6.57
C SER A 20 -26.36 12.35 6.69
N GLY A 21 -25.96 11.94 7.90
CA GLY A 21 -25.33 10.64 8.17
C GLY A 21 -23.81 10.56 7.98
N TYR A 22 -23.08 11.68 8.00
CA TYR A 22 -21.61 11.65 7.97
C TYR A 22 -20.94 12.79 8.73
N TRP A 23 -19.67 12.58 9.09
CA TRP A 23 -18.81 13.57 9.74
C TRP A 23 -17.84 14.20 8.73
N LEU A 24 -17.64 15.53 8.80
CA LEU A 24 -16.65 16.24 7.99
C LEU A 24 -15.51 16.78 8.87
N HIS A 25 -14.29 16.37 8.57
CA HIS A 25 -13.07 16.86 9.19
C HIS A 25 -12.53 18.04 8.38
N THR A 26 -12.59 19.24 8.96
CA THR A 26 -12.00 20.46 8.38
C THR A 26 -10.52 20.55 8.72
N ILE A 27 -9.73 21.22 7.87
CA ILE A 27 -8.28 21.44 8.07
C ILE A 27 -8.08 22.87 8.58
N ASP A 28 -7.65 23.05 9.84
CA ASP A 28 -7.26 24.39 10.33
C ASP A 28 -5.88 24.77 9.76
N ALA A 29 -5.84 25.89 9.04
CA ALA A 29 -4.63 26.43 8.41
C ALA A 29 -3.62 27.04 9.40
N LYS A 30 -3.97 27.19 10.69
CA LYS A 30 -3.18 27.96 11.67
C LYS A 30 -2.22 27.12 12.51
N LEU A 31 -2.38 25.80 12.57
CA LEU A 31 -1.53 24.95 13.41
C LEU A 31 -0.29 24.47 12.64
N ARG A 32 0.82 25.20 12.80
CA ARG A 32 2.17 24.74 12.42
C ARG A 32 2.86 24.08 13.63
N CYS A 33 3.85 23.23 13.34
CA CYS A 33 4.98 22.80 14.19
C CYS A 33 5.06 21.30 14.52
N THR A 34 6.29 20.88 14.83
CA THR A 34 6.70 19.60 15.43
C THR A 34 5.81 19.10 16.57
N LYS A 35 5.15 20.00 17.31
CA LYS A 35 4.17 19.68 18.35
C LYS A 35 2.95 18.94 17.80
N LEU A 36 2.47 19.33 16.61
CA LEU A 36 1.35 18.70 15.91
C LEU A 36 1.72 17.30 15.42
N ALA A 37 2.86 17.17 14.75
CA ALA A 37 3.40 15.87 14.36
C ALA A 37 3.58 14.93 15.57
N LYS A 38 4.04 15.46 16.71
CA LYS A 38 4.17 14.68 17.96
C LYS A 38 2.82 14.26 18.55
N LEU A 39 1.81 15.14 18.54
CA LEU A 39 0.46 14.83 19.02
C LEU A 39 -0.23 13.81 18.11
N SER A 40 -0.07 13.92 16.79
CA SER A 40 -0.66 13.00 15.82
C SER A 40 0.11 11.68 15.68
N SER A 41 1.30 11.53 16.27
CA SER A 41 2.10 10.30 16.19
C SER A 41 2.19 9.52 17.51
N THR A 42 1.56 10.00 18.58
CA THR A 42 1.67 9.40 19.92
C THR A 42 0.29 8.96 20.41
N ILE A 43 0.19 7.77 21.00
CA ILE A 43 -1.02 7.32 21.68
C ILE A 43 -1.10 8.06 23.03
N PRO A 44 -2.19 8.80 23.32
CA PRO A 44 -2.45 9.33 24.65
C PRO A 44 -2.51 8.20 25.69
N PRO A 45 -1.84 8.30 26.84
CA PRO A 45 -1.91 7.29 27.91
C PRO A 45 -3.34 6.94 28.34
N GLU A 46 -4.24 7.91 28.25
CA GLU A 46 -5.67 7.78 28.58
C GLU A 46 -6.37 6.77 27.66
N LEU A 47 -5.93 6.59 26.42
CA LEU A 47 -6.46 5.58 25.50
C LEU A 47 -5.94 4.17 25.78
N ASP A 48 -4.81 4.04 26.50
CA ASP A 48 -4.12 2.77 26.77
C ASP A 48 -4.60 2.11 28.07
N VAL A 49 -5.92 1.93 28.18
CA VAL A 49 -6.61 1.34 29.35
C VAL A 49 -7.29 0.01 29.02
N GLY A 50 -7.54 -0.81 30.04
CA GLY A 50 -8.10 -2.16 29.90
C GLY A 50 -9.63 -2.23 29.85
N ARG A 51 -10.29 -1.23 29.26
CA ARG A 51 -11.76 -1.16 29.14
C ARG A 51 -12.18 -0.24 28.00
N GLN A 52 -13.47 -0.22 27.71
CA GLN A 52 -14.03 0.83 26.87
C GLN A 52 -14.00 2.18 27.59
N HIS A 53 -13.79 3.23 26.82
CA HIS A 53 -13.99 4.61 27.24
C HIS A 53 -15.48 4.95 27.24
N THR A 54 -15.90 5.97 27.99
CA THR A 54 -17.17 6.66 27.71
C THR A 54 -16.96 7.73 26.64
N ASP A 55 -18.04 8.27 26.08
CA ASP A 55 -17.92 9.33 25.08
C ASP A 55 -17.47 10.65 25.73
N GLU A 56 -17.79 10.89 27.01
CA GLU A 56 -17.26 12.00 27.80
C GLU A 56 -15.74 11.88 27.99
N GLU A 57 -15.23 10.70 28.36
CA GLU A 57 -13.79 10.48 28.53
C GLU A 57 -13.02 10.69 27.22
N LEU A 58 -13.59 10.28 26.09
CA LEU A 58 -13.00 10.53 24.78
C LEU A 58 -13.05 12.02 24.44
N SER A 59 -14.17 12.69 24.70
CA SER A 59 -14.33 14.13 24.47
C SER A 59 -13.31 14.95 25.26
N ASP A 60 -13.07 14.60 26.53
CA ASP A 60 -12.13 15.28 27.43
C ASP A 60 -10.69 15.25 26.91
N ILE A 61 -10.29 14.18 26.22
CA ILE A 61 -8.97 14.06 25.57
C ILE A 61 -8.98 14.47 24.09
N GLY A 62 -10.14 14.94 23.59
CA GLY A 62 -10.33 15.42 22.23
C GLY A 62 -10.35 14.31 21.17
N TYR A 63 -10.83 13.12 21.53
CA TYR A 63 -11.06 11.98 20.64
C TYR A 63 -12.55 11.71 20.43
N ILE A 64 -12.87 11.02 19.33
CA ILE A 64 -14.23 10.63 18.97
C ILE A 64 -14.28 9.13 18.71
N ARG A 65 -15.32 8.46 19.20
CA ARG A 65 -15.58 7.05 18.85
C ARG A 65 -16.09 6.96 17.41
N LEU A 66 -15.52 6.07 16.61
CA LEU A 66 -16.12 5.73 15.32
C LEU A 66 -17.40 4.92 15.55
N GLU A 67 -18.53 5.51 15.23
CA GLU A 67 -19.82 4.81 15.21
C GLU A 67 -19.83 3.75 14.10
N PRO A 68 -20.27 2.51 14.38
CA PRO A 68 -20.36 1.47 13.36
C PRO A 68 -21.23 1.90 12.17
N GLY A 69 -20.72 1.71 10.94
CA GLY A 69 -21.43 1.98 9.69
C GLY A 69 -21.48 3.46 9.28
N VAL A 70 -21.00 4.37 10.13
CA VAL A 70 -20.99 5.81 9.82
C VAL A 70 -19.71 6.18 9.07
N CYS A 71 -19.89 6.76 7.88
CA CYS A 71 -18.78 7.24 7.07
C CYS A 71 -18.28 8.59 7.57
N HIS A 72 -16.95 8.75 7.64
CA HIS A 72 -16.29 10.02 7.89
C HIS A 72 -15.64 10.52 6.60
N PHE A 73 -15.54 11.84 6.48
CA PHE A 73 -14.98 12.52 5.32
C PHE A 73 -14.01 13.60 5.76
N VAL A 74 -13.03 13.90 4.92
CA VAL A 74 -12.13 15.05 5.05
C VAL A 74 -12.42 16.06 3.95
N ALA A 75 -12.26 17.35 4.24
CA ALA A 75 -12.38 18.39 3.22
C ALA A 75 -11.20 18.30 2.22
N VAL A 76 -11.51 18.21 0.93
CA VAL A 76 -10.55 18.07 -0.17
C VAL A 76 -10.96 19.03 -1.30
N PRO A 77 -10.29 20.19 -1.45
CA PRO A 77 -10.76 21.26 -2.34
C PRO A 77 -10.90 20.86 -3.80
N ASN A 78 -10.05 19.94 -4.30
CA ASN A 78 -10.10 19.50 -5.69
C ASN A 78 -10.87 18.18 -5.88
N ALA A 79 -11.52 17.64 -4.83
CA ALA A 79 -12.44 16.54 -5.01
C ALA A 79 -13.77 17.04 -5.61
N PRO A 80 -14.49 16.22 -6.41
CA PRO A 80 -15.71 16.66 -7.12
C PRO A 80 -16.79 17.28 -6.22
N ASP A 81 -16.93 16.78 -4.99
CA ASP A 81 -17.88 17.26 -3.99
C ASP A 81 -17.21 18.03 -2.84
N GLY A 82 -15.95 18.42 -3.01
CA GLY A 82 -15.16 19.17 -2.03
C GLY A 82 -14.74 18.35 -0.80
N LYS A 83 -14.97 17.04 -0.80
CA LYS A 83 -14.63 16.14 0.30
C LYS A 83 -14.14 14.79 -0.21
N GLN A 84 -13.52 14.02 0.68
CA GLN A 84 -13.11 12.66 0.36
C GLN A 84 -13.42 11.75 1.54
N PHE A 85 -13.85 10.53 1.24
CA PHE A 85 -14.00 9.48 2.23
C PHE A 85 -12.69 9.30 3.01
N ASP A 86 -12.82 9.13 4.32
CA ASP A 86 -11.70 9.02 5.23
C ASP A 86 -11.73 7.64 5.95
N PRO A 87 -12.30 7.48 7.16
CA PRO A 87 -12.59 6.13 7.66
C PRO A 87 -14.08 5.77 7.80
N THR A 88 -14.34 4.48 7.93
CA THR A 88 -15.55 3.92 8.54
C THR A 88 -15.21 2.65 9.31
N TYR A 89 -15.75 2.54 10.53
CA TYR A 89 -15.67 1.32 11.33
C TYR A 89 -16.90 0.46 11.05
N LEU A 90 -16.74 -0.85 10.92
CA LEU A 90 -17.79 -1.81 10.63
C LEU A 90 -17.77 -2.88 11.71
N SER A 91 -18.80 -2.87 12.57
CA SER A 91 -18.99 -3.92 13.55
C SER A 91 -19.45 -5.22 12.88
N ALA A 92 -19.49 -6.32 13.63
CA ALA A 92 -20.04 -7.59 13.14
C ALA A 92 -21.49 -7.45 12.64
N ALA A 93 -22.29 -6.56 13.23
CA ALA A 93 -23.66 -6.28 12.76
C ALA A 93 -23.69 -5.62 11.37
N GLU A 94 -22.77 -4.70 11.08
CA GLU A 94 -22.70 -4.07 9.75
C GLU A 94 -22.20 -5.06 8.69
N ILE A 95 -21.27 -5.93 9.06
CA ILE A 95 -20.78 -6.99 8.18
C ILE A 95 -21.89 -8.04 7.92
N GLU A 96 -22.73 -8.32 8.92
CA GLU A 96 -23.93 -9.16 8.76
C GLU A 96 -24.94 -8.52 7.82
N LYS A 97 -25.24 -7.22 8.01
CA LYS A 97 -26.13 -6.44 7.14
C LYS A 97 -25.65 -6.41 5.68
N ALA A 98 -24.34 -6.44 5.46
CA ALA A 98 -23.74 -6.56 4.13
C ALA A 98 -23.78 -7.99 3.55
N GLY A 99 -24.27 -8.99 4.30
CA GLY A 99 -24.32 -10.39 3.88
C GLY A 99 -22.95 -11.06 3.82
N LEU A 100 -21.99 -10.60 4.62
CA LEU A 100 -20.59 -11.05 4.56
C LEU A 100 -20.13 -11.76 5.83
N LEU A 101 -20.93 -11.79 6.90
CA LEU A 101 -20.52 -12.30 8.20
C LEU A 101 -20.13 -13.78 8.15
N ASP A 102 -20.97 -14.65 7.58
CA ASP A 102 -20.70 -16.10 7.50
C ASP A 102 -19.36 -16.39 6.80
N ARG A 103 -19.10 -15.67 5.70
CA ARG A 103 -17.84 -15.80 4.96
C ARG A 103 -16.65 -15.31 5.78
N LEU A 104 -16.83 -14.28 6.61
CA LEU A 104 -15.79 -13.77 7.51
C LEU A 104 -15.55 -14.73 8.69
N VAL A 105 -16.59 -15.42 9.16
CA VAL A 105 -16.50 -16.49 10.17
C VAL A 105 -15.65 -17.65 9.64
N GLU A 106 -15.91 -18.14 8.43
CA GLU A 106 -15.09 -19.20 7.80
C GLU A 106 -13.62 -18.80 7.68
N VAL A 107 -13.36 -17.55 7.29
CA VAL A 107 -12.00 -16.98 7.23
C VAL A 107 -11.37 -16.96 8.62
N ARG A 108 -12.09 -16.49 9.64
CA ARG A 108 -11.62 -16.44 11.04
C ARG A 108 -11.27 -17.83 11.57
N GLU A 109 -12.16 -18.80 11.39
CA GLU A 109 -11.96 -20.18 11.83
C GLU A 109 -10.71 -20.80 11.20
N LYS A 110 -10.54 -20.62 9.89
CA LYS A 110 -9.36 -21.09 9.17
C LYS A 110 -8.07 -20.45 9.65
N MET A 111 -8.08 -19.13 9.85
CA MET A 111 -6.89 -18.38 10.25
C MET A 111 -6.51 -18.58 11.72
N LEU A 112 -7.47 -18.92 12.58
CA LEU A 112 -7.25 -19.25 13.99
C LEU A 112 -7.09 -20.75 14.23
N HIS A 113 -7.25 -21.61 13.22
CA HIS A 113 -6.98 -23.02 13.37
C HIS A 113 -5.55 -23.24 13.89
N ARG A 114 -5.39 -24.10 14.91
CA ARG A 114 -4.12 -24.32 15.63
C ARG A 114 -2.91 -24.62 14.73
N ASP A 115 -3.15 -25.24 13.58
CA ASP A 115 -2.09 -25.62 12.63
C ASP A 115 -1.80 -24.55 11.56
N PHE A 116 -2.64 -23.53 11.41
CA PHE A 116 -2.54 -22.59 10.29
C PHE A 116 -1.32 -21.67 10.42
N GLN A 117 -1.21 -20.95 11.53
CA GLN A 117 -0.08 -20.06 11.78
C GLN A 117 1.27 -20.81 11.83
N PRO A 118 1.41 -21.98 12.50
CA PRO A 118 2.64 -22.77 12.43
C PRO A 118 3.06 -23.16 11.01
N LYS A 119 2.10 -23.52 10.14
CA LYS A 119 2.38 -23.82 8.71
C LYS A 119 2.86 -22.58 7.95
N LEU A 120 2.25 -21.42 8.17
CA LEU A 120 2.74 -20.16 7.59
C LEU A 120 4.17 -19.85 8.05
N HIS A 121 4.43 -20.01 9.35
CA HIS A 121 5.74 -19.80 9.93
C HIS A 121 6.81 -20.71 9.30
N ALA A 122 6.57 -22.01 9.28
CA ALA A 122 7.47 -23.01 8.69
C ALA A 122 7.74 -22.74 7.20
N THR A 123 6.75 -22.22 6.46
CA THR A 123 6.90 -21.86 5.04
C THR A 123 7.78 -20.62 4.87
N MET A 124 7.58 -19.59 5.71
CA MET A 124 8.34 -18.34 5.65
C MET A 124 9.80 -18.49 6.09
N THR A 125 10.07 -19.34 7.08
CA THR A 125 11.44 -19.62 7.56
C THR A 125 12.33 -20.24 6.47
N LYS A 126 11.76 -20.85 5.43
CA LYS A 126 12.53 -21.36 4.27
C LYS A 126 13.16 -20.26 3.41
N VAL A 127 12.60 -19.05 3.44
CA VAL A 127 12.97 -17.94 2.52
C VAL A 127 13.37 -16.65 3.24
N ARG A 128 13.29 -16.62 4.57
CA ARG A 128 13.68 -15.48 5.42
C ARG A 128 14.78 -15.92 6.38
N SER A 129 15.66 -14.99 6.77
CA SER A 129 16.67 -15.27 7.78
C SER A 129 16.04 -15.53 9.15
N HIS A 130 16.68 -16.35 9.98
CA HIS A 130 16.26 -16.61 11.35
C HIS A 130 16.05 -15.32 12.15
N ARG A 131 17.03 -14.40 12.08
CA ARG A 131 16.96 -13.08 12.70
C ARG A 131 15.75 -12.24 12.24
N PHE A 132 15.36 -12.33 10.97
CA PHE A 132 14.16 -11.65 10.48
C PHE A 132 12.88 -12.23 11.10
N MET A 133 12.84 -13.55 11.30
CA MET A 133 11.71 -14.23 11.92
C MET A 133 11.62 -13.95 13.42
N GLU A 134 12.75 -13.78 14.10
CA GLU A 134 12.84 -13.34 15.50
C GLU A 134 12.43 -11.87 15.67
N ASP A 135 12.96 -10.95 14.84
CA ASP A 135 12.78 -9.50 14.98
C ASP A 135 11.36 -9.01 14.59
N ARG A 136 10.62 -9.74 13.74
CA ARG A 136 9.29 -9.35 13.22
C ARG A 136 8.13 -10.20 13.73
N ALA A 137 8.35 -10.90 14.85
CA ALA A 137 7.38 -11.71 15.61
C ALA A 137 6.00 -11.82 14.93
N LYS A 138 5.84 -12.84 14.08
CA LYS A 138 4.55 -13.34 13.58
C LYS A 138 3.76 -12.43 12.61
N ILE A 139 4.45 -11.66 11.78
CA ILE A 139 3.87 -10.96 10.61
C ILE A 139 4.06 -11.78 9.32
N TYR A 140 2.97 -12.04 8.59
CA TYR A 140 2.97 -12.86 7.36
C TYR A 140 2.36 -12.13 6.16
N GLU A 141 3.05 -12.11 5.02
CA GLU A 141 2.51 -11.57 3.76
C GLU A 141 1.88 -12.71 2.95
N LEU A 142 0.55 -12.66 2.75
CA LEU A 142 -0.24 -13.73 2.15
C LEU A 142 -0.40 -13.61 0.62
N GLY A 143 0.44 -12.83 -0.04
CA GLY A 143 0.29 -12.52 -1.47
C GLY A 143 1.62 -12.38 -2.20
N ILE A 144 1.73 -11.33 -3.00
CA ILE A 144 2.94 -10.99 -3.76
C ILE A 144 3.96 -10.34 -2.82
N THR A 145 5.24 -10.67 -3.00
CA THR A 145 6.34 -10.12 -2.20
C THR A 145 7.20 -9.17 -3.02
N VAL A 146 7.74 -8.15 -2.35
CA VAL A 146 8.74 -7.25 -2.91
C VAL A 146 10.08 -7.55 -2.25
N GLN A 147 11.05 -8.03 -3.02
CA GLN A 147 12.40 -8.26 -2.55
C GLN A 147 13.11 -6.93 -2.28
N LYS A 148 13.74 -6.81 -1.11
CA LYS A 148 14.55 -5.63 -0.79
C LYS A 148 15.85 -5.68 -1.60
N ARG A 149 16.18 -4.58 -2.28
CA ARG A 149 17.45 -4.29 -3.00
C ARG A 149 17.55 -4.71 -4.46
N THR A 150 16.55 -5.33 -5.08
CA THR A 150 16.76 -5.86 -6.45
C THR A 150 16.43 -4.94 -7.61
N GLY A 151 15.74 -3.80 -7.44
CA GLY A 151 15.45 -2.89 -8.57
C GLY A 151 14.64 -3.61 -9.65
N ARG A 152 15.33 -4.19 -10.64
CA ARG A 152 14.75 -5.13 -11.61
C ARG A 152 14.28 -6.43 -10.93
N HIS A 153 13.18 -7.01 -11.42
CA HIS A 153 12.60 -8.30 -10.98
C HIS A 153 12.33 -8.43 -9.47
N SER A 154 12.09 -7.31 -8.79
CA SER A 154 11.88 -7.25 -7.35
C SER A 154 10.50 -7.72 -6.89
N ILE A 155 9.50 -7.72 -7.78
CA ILE A 155 8.12 -8.12 -7.49
C ILE A 155 7.90 -9.58 -7.92
N GLN A 156 7.52 -10.44 -6.98
CA GLN A 156 7.47 -11.89 -7.18
C GLN A 156 6.31 -12.53 -6.42
N ASN A 157 5.90 -13.73 -6.81
CA ASN A 157 4.94 -14.52 -6.05
C ASN A 157 5.52 -14.84 -4.67
N GLY A 158 4.80 -14.47 -3.61
CA GLY A 158 5.17 -14.84 -2.26
C GLY A 158 5.13 -16.35 -2.07
N VAL A 159 6.05 -16.86 -1.26
CA VAL A 159 6.20 -18.30 -1.02
C VAL A 159 4.90 -18.97 -0.56
N ILE A 160 4.04 -18.24 0.17
CA ILE A 160 2.78 -18.75 0.75
C ILE A 160 1.73 -19.06 -0.31
N ILE A 161 1.72 -18.34 -1.44
CA ILE A 161 0.71 -18.47 -2.50
C ILE A 161 1.17 -19.33 -3.67
N ARG A 162 2.41 -19.84 -3.66
CA ARG A 162 2.92 -20.67 -4.77
C ARG A 162 2.14 -21.98 -4.85
N LYS A 163 1.91 -22.44 -6.07
CA LYS A 163 1.04 -23.60 -6.40
C LYS A 163 1.49 -24.91 -5.74
N ASP A 164 2.78 -25.02 -5.43
CA ASP A 164 3.43 -26.17 -4.81
C ASP A 164 3.34 -26.18 -3.27
N VAL A 165 2.77 -25.14 -2.64
CA VAL A 165 2.71 -25.02 -1.18
C VAL A 165 1.37 -25.47 -0.61
N ASP A 166 0.29 -24.69 -0.77
CA ASP A 166 -1.04 -25.07 -0.28
C ASP A 166 -2.14 -24.31 -1.03
N ARG A 167 -3.04 -25.04 -1.72
CA ARG A 167 -4.20 -24.45 -2.40
C ARG A 167 -5.11 -23.68 -1.43
N ASN A 168 -5.16 -24.10 -0.17
CA ASN A 168 -5.96 -23.44 0.85
C ASN A 168 -5.54 -21.98 1.06
N ASN A 169 -4.29 -21.61 0.84
CA ASN A 169 -3.83 -20.22 1.01
C ASN A 169 -4.36 -19.31 -0.11
N ARG A 170 -4.51 -19.85 -1.33
CA ARG A 170 -5.13 -19.15 -2.44
C ARG A 170 -6.61 -18.90 -2.17
N ASP A 171 -7.33 -19.93 -1.71
CA ASP A 171 -8.76 -19.78 -1.39
C ASP A 171 -8.99 -18.79 -0.25
N LEU A 172 -8.10 -18.75 0.74
CA LEU A 172 -8.11 -17.73 1.79
C LEU A 172 -7.90 -16.32 1.23
N THR A 173 -6.94 -16.15 0.33
CA THR A 173 -6.65 -14.87 -0.35
C THR A 173 -7.86 -14.41 -1.17
N VAL A 174 -8.52 -15.34 -1.88
CA VAL A 174 -9.76 -15.07 -2.63
C VAL A 174 -10.90 -14.66 -1.67
N GLY A 175 -11.08 -15.38 -0.56
CA GLY A 175 -12.07 -15.05 0.46
C GLY A 175 -11.88 -13.64 1.03
N LEU A 176 -10.67 -13.35 1.52
CA LEU A 176 -10.30 -12.05 2.10
C LEU A 176 -10.47 -10.89 1.11
N THR A 177 -9.93 -11.03 -0.10
CA THR A 177 -10.04 -9.97 -1.13
C THR A 177 -11.47 -9.79 -1.62
N SER A 178 -12.26 -10.86 -1.71
CA SER A 178 -13.66 -10.75 -2.08
C SER A 178 -14.49 -10.02 -1.03
N ILE A 179 -14.28 -10.32 0.26
CA ILE A 179 -14.93 -9.61 1.37
C ILE A 179 -14.47 -8.16 1.39
N ALA A 180 -13.16 -7.91 1.32
CA ALA A 180 -12.60 -6.55 1.34
C ALA A 180 -13.15 -5.69 0.19
N ASN A 181 -13.18 -6.23 -1.04
CA ASN A 181 -13.72 -5.51 -2.19
C ASN A 181 -15.22 -5.22 -2.02
N ALA A 182 -16.00 -6.15 -1.49
CA ALA A 182 -17.42 -5.92 -1.23
C ALA A 182 -17.63 -4.81 -0.17
N LEU A 183 -16.81 -4.79 0.90
CA LEU A 183 -16.87 -3.74 1.93
C LEU A 183 -16.47 -2.38 1.36
N LEU A 184 -15.41 -2.31 0.55
CA LEU A 184 -15.00 -1.08 -0.14
C LEU A 184 -16.11 -0.55 -1.06
N GLU A 185 -16.72 -1.42 -1.87
CA GLU A 185 -17.79 -1.00 -2.78
C GLU A 185 -19.06 -0.54 -2.06
N THR A 186 -19.30 -1.04 -0.85
CA THR A 186 -20.51 -0.73 -0.06
C THR A 186 -20.32 0.49 0.83
N TYR A 187 -19.15 0.62 1.47
CA TYR A 187 -18.92 1.56 2.56
C TYR A 187 -17.81 2.59 2.29
N ALA A 188 -17.11 2.54 1.16
CA ALA A 188 -16.19 3.60 0.75
C ALA A 188 -16.73 4.36 -0.48
N PRO A 189 -17.47 5.46 -0.26
CA PRO A 189 -17.93 6.33 -1.33
C PRO A 189 -16.79 6.75 -2.26
N GLY A 190 -17.10 6.77 -3.55
CA GLY A 190 -16.16 7.13 -4.61
C GLY A 190 -15.32 5.97 -5.15
N MET A 191 -15.35 4.77 -4.54
CA MET A 191 -14.55 3.64 -5.06
C MET A 191 -14.89 3.21 -6.50
N LYS A 192 -16.09 3.58 -6.96
CA LYS A 192 -16.60 3.33 -8.32
C LYS A 192 -16.47 4.53 -9.26
N ASP A 193 -15.83 5.62 -8.83
CA ASP A 193 -15.67 6.82 -9.65
C ASP A 193 -14.92 6.52 -10.95
N GLU A 194 -15.34 7.20 -12.02
CA GLU A 194 -14.81 7.02 -13.37
C GLU A 194 -13.31 7.30 -13.45
N PHE A 195 -12.82 8.33 -12.77
CA PHE A 195 -11.39 8.66 -12.76
C PHE A 195 -10.52 7.54 -12.15
N ARG A 196 -11.04 6.79 -11.17
CA ARG A 196 -10.36 5.59 -10.63
C ARG A 196 -10.42 4.43 -11.62
N ALA A 197 -11.54 4.26 -12.32
CA ALA A 197 -11.66 3.25 -13.39
C ALA A 197 -10.68 3.52 -14.54
N LYS A 198 -10.62 4.78 -14.99
CA LYS A 198 -9.66 5.26 -15.97
C LYS A 198 -8.22 5.04 -15.54
N HIS A 199 -7.87 5.39 -14.29
CA HIS A 199 -6.54 5.12 -13.77
C HIS A 199 -6.17 3.63 -13.82
N ARG A 200 -7.11 2.73 -13.53
CA ARG A 200 -6.87 1.27 -13.62
C ARG A 200 -6.64 0.78 -15.05
N LEU A 201 -7.15 1.46 -16.06
CA LEU A 201 -6.86 1.13 -17.47
C LEU A 201 -5.50 1.68 -17.89
N GLN A 202 -5.18 2.91 -17.45
CA GLN A 202 -3.91 3.57 -17.73
C GLN A 202 -2.72 2.92 -17.01
N ARG A 203 -2.96 2.44 -15.79
CA ARG A 203 -1.99 1.77 -14.92
C ARG A 203 -2.64 0.54 -14.27
N PRO A 204 -2.71 -0.59 -15.02
CA PRO A 204 -3.35 -1.81 -14.54
C PRO A 204 -2.69 -2.34 -13.25
N PRO A 205 -3.38 -2.32 -12.10
CA PRO A 205 -2.80 -2.76 -10.84
C PRO A 205 -2.64 -4.27 -10.82
N LEU A 206 -1.57 -4.75 -10.18
CA LEU A 206 -1.34 -6.16 -9.91
C LEU A 206 -2.15 -6.58 -8.67
N THR A 207 -3.45 -6.76 -8.87
CA THR A 207 -4.40 -7.19 -7.82
C THR A 207 -4.30 -8.70 -7.57
N ILE A 208 -4.53 -9.12 -6.32
CA ILE A 208 -4.51 -10.53 -5.92
C ILE A 208 -5.90 -11.07 -5.60
N GLY A 209 -6.04 -12.39 -5.58
CA GLY A 209 -7.24 -13.08 -5.12
C GLY A 209 -8.41 -12.95 -6.09
N ALA A 210 -9.54 -12.46 -5.59
CA ALA A 210 -10.84 -12.55 -6.25
C ALA A 210 -10.89 -11.84 -7.62
N ASP A 211 -11.60 -12.42 -8.60
CA ASP A 211 -11.68 -11.86 -9.96
C ASP A 211 -12.27 -10.44 -10.00
N LYS A 212 -13.22 -10.15 -9.08
CA LYS A 212 -13.85 -8.83 -8.95
C LYS A 212 -12.99 -7.81 -8.23
N ASN A 213 -11.88 -8.22 -7.62
CA ASN A 213 -10.98 -7.29 -6.94
C ASN A 213 -10.25 -6.41 -7.97
N ASN A 214 -10.32 -5.11 -7.75
CA ASN A 214 -9.73 -4.10 -8.62
C ASN A 214 -8.80 -3.13 -7.86
N THR A 215 -8.57 -3.38 -6.56
CA THR A 215 -7.98 -2.39 -5.65
C THR A 215 -6.94 -3.00 -4.70
N ILE A 216 -7.24 -4.17 -4.11
CA ILE A 216 -6.36 -4.81 -3.14
C ILE A 216 -5.23 -5.54 -3.86
N THR A 217 -3.99 -5.22 -3.50
CA THR A 217 -2.82 -5.84 -4.12
C THR A 217 -2.02 -6.70 -3.14
N SER A 218 -2.27 -6.54 -1.85
CA SER A 218 -1.45 -7.14 -0.80
C SER A 218 -2.28 -7.44 0.44
N ILE A 219 -1.92 -8.52 1.15
CA ILE A 219 -2.54 -8.91 2.42
C ILE A 219 -1.44 -9.25 3.42
N GLN A 220 -1.49 -8.61 4.58
CA GLN A 220 -0.61 -8.89 5.72
C GLN A 220 -1.43 -9.43 6.89
N ALA A 221 -1.05 -10.58 7.45
CA ALA A 221 -1.63 -11.13 8.67
C ALA A 221 -0.68 -10.95 9.85
N ASN A 222 -1.20 -10.34 10.92
CA ASN A 222 -0.46 -10.02 12.14
C ASN A 222 -1.04 -10.82 13.29
N TYR A 223 -0.27 -11.80 13.78
CA TYR A 223 -0.62 -12.58 14.95
C TYR A 223 0.15 -12.09 16.16
N LEU A 224 -0.53 -11.95 17.29
CA LEU A 224 0.10 -11.65 18.57
C LEU A 224 -0.56 -12.47 19.66
N GLU A 225 0.22 -13.24 20.40
CA GLU A 225 -0.28 -13.96 21.57
C GLU A 225 -0.61 -12.97 22.69
N ILE A 226 -1.78 -13.19 23.28
CA ILE A 226 -2.24 -12.42 24.43
C ILE A 226 -1.47 -12.99 25.65
N ASP A 227 -0.94 -12.09 26.48
CA ASP A 227 -0.06 -12.30 27.65
C ASP A 227 1.47 -12.22 27.38
N GLU A 228 2.06 -12.95 26.44
CA GLU A 228 3.52 -12.92 26.21
C GLU A 228 3.97 -11.87 25.16
N GLY A 229 3.08 -11.45 24.25
CA GLY A 229 3.41 -10.57 23.11
C GLY A 229 3.12 -9.08 23.31
N MET A 230 2.50 -8.69 24.42
CA MET A 230 1.88 -7.38 24.56
C MET A 230 2.89 -6.23 24.66
N ASP A 231 4.10 -6.52 25.15
CA ASP A 231 5.22 -5.58 25.15
C ASP A 231 5.77 -5.32 23.74
N GLY A 232 5.60 -6.26 22.80
CA GLY A 232 5.91 -6.07 21.39
C GLY A 232 4.98 -5.04 20.75
N LEU A 233 3.67 -5.09 21.02
CA LEU A 233 2.75 -4.03 20.58
C LEU A 233 3.06 -2.68 21.26
N ARG A 234 3.57 -2.69 22.50
CA ARG A 234 4.01 -1.45 23.17
C ARG A 234 5.26 -0.84 22.53
N LYS A 235 6.18 -1.65 21.99
CA LYS A 235 7.38 -1.20 21.27
C LYS A 235 7.13 -0.88 19.79
N PHE A 236 6.23 -1.60 19.10
CA PHE A 236 5.98 -1.49 17.65
C PHE A 236 4.63 -0.83 17.29
N GLY A 237 3.71 -0.70 18.23
CA GLY A 237 2.41 -0.03 18.06
C GLY A 237 2.48 1.49 18.24
N HIS A 238 3.68 2.08 18.17
CA HIS A 238 3.80 3.54 18.09
C HIS A 238 3.06 4.04 16.85
N GLY A 239 2.54 5.27 16.94
CA GLY A 239 1.90 5.91 15.80
C GLY A 239 2.84 5.88 14.61
N HIS A 240 2.35 5.39 13.48
CA HIS A 240 3.08 5.34 12.23
C HIS A 240 2.16 5.61 11.04
N VAL A 241 2.79 5.83 9.89
CA VAL A 241 2.14 5.95 8.59
C VAL A 241 2.73 4.89 7.69
N ASP A 242 1.91 4.20 6.91
CA ASP A 242 2.42 3.26 5.93
C ASP A 242 2.80 3.99 4.64
N GLU A 243 4.07 4.38 4.58
CA GLU A 243 4.62 5.15 3.46
C GLU A 243 4.52 4.45 2.10
N ARG A 244 4.28 3.14 2.10
CA ARG A 244 4.21 2.30 0.91
C ARG A 244 2.80 2.17 0.34
N ASP A 245 1.78 2.63 1.05
CA ASP A 245 0.39 2.48 0.61
C ASP A 245 0.00 3.60 -0.36
N TYR A 246 -1.01 3.35 -1.18
CA TYR A 246 -1.50 4.35 -2.13
C TYR A 246 -2.45 5.34 -1.43
N ALA A 247 -2.22 6.65 -1.56
CA ALA A 247 -2.95 7.65 -0.77
C ALA A 247 -4.44 7.78 -1.15
N ASN A 248 -4.77 7.60 -2.44
CA ASN A 248 -6.13 7.72 -2.96
C ASN A 248 -6.95 6.41 -2.92
N MET A 249 -6.40 5.38 -2.28
CA MET A 249 -7.03 4.07 -2.17
C MET A 249 -7.13 3.69 -0.69
N PHE A 250 -8.04 2.77 -0.39
CA PHE A 250 -8.36 2.42 0.99
C PHE A 250 -7.93 1.00 1.32
N THR A 251 -7.51 0.83 2.57
CA THR A 251 -7.22 -0.44 3.19
C THR A 251 -8.45 -0.93 3.93
N VAL A 252 -8.66 -2.24 3.92
CA VAL A 252 -9.59 -2.92 4.83
C VAL A 252 -8.77 -3.67 5.87
N LEU A 253 -8.88 -3.25 7.13
CA LEU A 253 -8.27 -3.89 8.28
C LEU A 253 -9.32 -4.75 8.99
N PHE A 254 -9.19 -6.07 8.90
CA PHE A 254 -10.04 -7.01 9.62
C PHE A 254 -9.48 -7.31 11.01
N PHE A 255 -10.38 -7.35 11.99
CA PHE A 255 -10.09 -7.78 13.36
C PHE A 255 -10.71 -9.17 13.57
N LEU A 256 -9.86 -10.20 13.56
CA LEU A 256 -10.27 -11.61 13.58
C LEU A 256 -9.78 -12.35 14.84
N GLY A 257 -9.42 -11.61 15.89
CA GLY A 257 -8.83 -12.18 17.10
C GLY A 257 -9.74 -13.13 17.88
N ASN A 258 -9.13 -13.77 18.88
CA ASN A 258 -9.80 -14.59 19.88
C ASN A 258 -9.34 -14.18 21.29
N PRO A 259 -9.70 -12.95 21.73
CA PRO A 259 -9.36 -12.51 23.08
C PRO A 259 -10.11 -13.34 24.13
N PRO A 260 -9.50 -13.58 25.31
CA PRO A 260 -10.20 -14.24 26.41
C PRO A 260 -11.47 -13.47 26.82
N PRO A 261 -12.51 -14.15 27.34
CA PRO A 261 -13.75 -13.50 27.75
C PRO A 261 -13.59 -12.40 28.82
N ASP A 262 -12.57 -12.51 29.68
CA ASP A 262 -12.26 -11.53 30.72
C ASP A 262 -11.29 -10.42 30.26
N TYR A 263 -11.09 -10.26 28.95
CA TYR A 263 -10.24 -9.22 28.36
C TYR A 263 -11.05 -8.19 27.58
N HIS A 264 -10.65 -6.92 27.71
CA HIS A 264 -10.92 -5.89 26.74
C HIS A 264 -10.25 -6.24 25.40
N VAL A 265 -11.01 -6.07 24.31
CA VAL A 265 -10.60 -6.47 22.96
C VAL A 265 -9.48 -5.59 22.38
N GLY A 266 -9.12 -4.49 23.04
CA GLY A 266 -8.17 -3.49 22.55
C GLY A 266 -8.84 -2.46 21.65
N ASN A 267 -8.06 -1.45 21.23
CA ASN A 267 -8.54 -0.35 20.40
C ASN A 267 -7.62 -0.14 19.19
N PHE A 268 -8.14 0.50 18.16
CA PHE A 268 -7.37 1.02 17.04
C PHE A 268 -7.67 2.51 16.93
N SER A 269 -6.61 3.31 16.83
CA SER A 269 -6.73 4.76 16.78
C SER A 269 -6.17 5.29 15.48
N LEU A 270 -6.93 6.15 14.82
CA LEU A 270 -6.44 7.05 13.78
C LEU A 270 -6.06 8.35 14.49
N LEU A 271 -4.76 8.49 14.76
CA LEU A 271 -4.20 9.50 15.65
C LEU A 271 -4.24 10.90 15.04
N GLY A 272 -4.17 11.00 13.71
CA GLY A 272 -4.32 12.28 13.00
C GLY A 272 -5.75 12.83 13.09
N GLU A 273 -6.71 11.93 12.93
CA GLU A 273 -8.15 12.18 12.93
C GLU A 273 -8.76 12.17 14.34
N ARG A 274 -7.95 11.76 15.34
CA ARG A 274 -8.36 11.55 16.74
C ARG A 274 -9.61 10.69 16.88
N THR A 275 -9.71 9.67 16.06
CA THR A 275 -10.81 8.72 16.13
C THR A 275 -10.34 7.38 16.66
N VAL A 276 -11.19 6.70 17.43
CA VAL A 276 -10.91 5.38 18.00
C VAL A 276 -12.05 4.40 17.76
N CYS A 277 -11.72 3.14 17.53
CA CYS A 277 -12.68 2.04 17.47
C CYS A 277 -12.13 0.80 18.20
N PRO A 278 -13.01 -0.08 18.73
CA PRO A 278 -12.55 -1.33 19.33
C PRO A 278 -12.00 -2.29 18.27
N THR A 279 -11.01 -3.11 18.63
CA THR A 279 -10.51 -4.20 17.76
C THR A 279 -11.29 -5.49 17.97
N ALA A 280 -12.61 -5.38 17.95
CA ALA A 280 -13.52 -6.48 18.25
C ALA A 280 -13.44 -7.62 17.21
N PRO A 281 -13.60 -8.89 17.59
CA PRO A 281 -13.64 -9.98 16.62
C PRO A 281 -14.76 -9.80 15.58
N LEU A 282 -14.51 -10.25 14.35
CA LEU A 282 -15.43 -10.15 13.21
C LEU A 282 -15.84 -8.70 12.89
N SER A 283 -14.95 -7.73 13.14
CA SER A 283 -15.13 -6.33 12.74
C SER A 283 -14.08 -5.91 11.71
N ALA A 284 -14.31 -4.77 11.05
CA ALA A 284 -13.38 -4.21 10.08
C ALA A 284 -13.29 -2.68 10.19
N LEU A 285 -12.14 -2.13 9.81
CA LEU A 285 -11.93 -0.70 9.62
C LEU A 285 -11.51 -0.45 8.16
N VAL A 286 -12.24 0.40 7.46
CA VAL A 286 -11.84 0.89 6.15
C VAL A 286 -11.24 2.28 6.33
N PHE A 287 -10.01 2.50 5.86
CA PHE A 287 -9.31 3.78 5.99
C PHE A 287 -8.13 3.89 5.02
N SER A 288 -7.59 5.10 4.84
CA SER A 288 -6.31 5.29 4.16
C SER A 288 -5.14 5.08 5.15
N ARG A 289 -4.28 4.08 4.92
CA ARG A 289 -3.11 3.81 5.78
C ARG A 289 -1.99 4.85 5.67
N LYS A 290 -2.21 5.84 4.82
CA LYS A 290 -1.43 7.08 4.78
C LYS A 290 -1.76 8.05 5.91
N ARG A 291 -2.66 7.69 6.83
CA ARG A 291 -2.90 8.39 8.10
C ARG A 291 -2.04 7.86 9.22
N TRP A 292 -1.78 8.71 10.21
CA TRP A 292 -1.14 8.27 11.45
C TRP A 292 -2.09 7.37 12.22
N HIS A 293 -1.65 6.16 12.53
CA HIS A 293 -2.48 5.19 13.21
C HIS A 293 -1.68 4.30 14.14
N ALA A 294 -2.38 3.68 15.08
CA ALA A 294 -1.80 2.78 16.06
C ALA A 294 -2.82 1.77 16.58
N GLY A 295 -2.34 0.57 16.88
CA GLY A 295 -3.09 -0.44 17.60
C GLY A 295 -2.78 -0.36 19.10
N ILE A 296 -3.81 -0.41 19.92
CA ILE A 296 -3.76 -0.48 21.37
C ILE A 296 -4.11 -1.91 21.77
N ALA A 297 -3.29 -2.50 22.62
CA ALA A 297 -3.33 -3.93 22.88
C ALA A 297 -4.56 -4.32 23.73
N PRO A 298 -5.15 -5.51 23.51
CA PRO A 298 -6.08 -6.13 24.46
C PRO A 298 -5.55 -6.10 25.91
N ARG A 299 -6.41 -6.08 26.92
CA ARG A 299 -5.97 -6.18 28.32
C ARG A 299 -7.03 -6.85 29.16
N ARG A 300 -6.62 -7.52 30.22
CA ARG A 300 -7.56 -8.04 31.21
C ARG A 300 -8.37 -6.90 31.81
N TYR A 301 -9.67 -7.13 32.02
CA TYR A 301 -10.49 -6.19 32.79
C TYR A 301 -10.04 -6.18 34.25
N ASP A 302 -10.01 -5.01 34.87
CA ASP A 302 -9.85 -4.91 36.32
C ASP A 302 -11.08 -5.51 37.02
N ALA A 303 -10.90 -6.05 38.23
CA ALA A 303 -11.95 -6.76 38.95
C ALA A 303 -13.21 -5.90 39.20
N ASP A 304 -13.01 -4.59 39.34
CA ASP A 304 -14.03 -3.58 39.56
C ASP A 304 -14.53 -2.91 38.27
N THR A 305 -14.07 -3.34 37.09
CA THR A 305 -14.51 -2.75 35.81
C THR A 305 -16.02 -2.93 35.64
N PRO A 306 -16.80 -1.83 35.57
CA PRO A 306 -18.24 -1.87 35.37
C PRO A 306 -18.62 -2.63 34.11
N VAL A 307 -19.73 -3.36 34.14
CA VAL A 307 -20.24 -4.13 32.98
C VAL A 307 -20.47 -3.22 31.77
N SER A 308 -20.91 -1.97 31.99
CA SER A 308 -21.12 -0.97 30.93
C SER A 308 -19.85 -0.56 30.18
N LEU A 309 -18.66 -0.78 30.76
CA LEU A 309 -17.37 -0.47 30.15
C LEU A 309 -16.69 -1.72 29.58
N ARG A 310 -17.35 -2.88 29.63
CA ARG A 310 -16.90 -4.09 28.97
C ARG A 310 -17.47 -4.12 27.55
N TYR A 311 -16.67 -4.57 26.59
CA TYR A 311 -17.14 -4.76 25.23
C TYR A 311 -18.22 -5.84 25.19
N VAL A 312 -19.35 -5.51 24.54
CA VAL A 312 -20.42 -6.46 24.22
C VAL A 312 -20.58 -6.47 22.71
N SER A 313 -20.54 -7.66 22.11
CA SER A 313 -20.75 -7.79 20.67
C SER A 313 -22.20 -7.46 20.31
N PRO A 314 -22.45 -6.68 19.24
CA PRO A 314 -23.81 -6.36 18.83
C PRO A 314 -24.56 -7.56 18.23
N VAL A 315 -23.83 -8.60 17.81
CA VAL A 315 -24.37 -9.88 17.32
C VAL A 315 -23.65 -11.04 18.01
N PRO A 316 -24.28 -12.22 18.14
CA PRO A 316 -23.61 -13.41 18.64
C PRO A 316 -22.36 -13.74 17.80
N ILE A 317 -21.21 -13.85 18.45
CA ILE A 317 -19.97 -14.29 17.80
C ILE A 317 -19.92 -15.82 17.93
N PRO A 318 -19.78 -16.57 16.83
CA PRO A 318 -19.64 -18.02 16.89
C PRO A 318 -18.48 -18.45 17.81
N GLU A 319 -18.79 -19.39 18.71
CA GLU A 319 -17.79 -19.98 19.58
C GLU A 319 -16.77 -20.76 18.77
N LEU A 320 -15.49 -20.59 19.11
CA LEU A 320 -14.41 -21.34 18.49
C LEU A 320 -14.19 -22.66 19.25
N PRO A 321 -13.68 -23.71 18.58
CA PRO A 321 -13.34 -24.96 19.25
C PRO A 321 -12.42 -24.77 20.45
N THR A 322 -12.62 -25.59 21.49
CA THR A 322 -11.74 -25.62 22.66
C THR A 322 -10.27 -25.82 22.25
N GLY A 323 -9.37 -25.01 22.80
CA GLY A 323 -7.95 -25.03 22.46
C GLY A 323 -7.58 -24.19 21.24
N THR A 324 -8.50 -23.41 20.70
CA THR A 324 -8.16 -22.38 19.70
C THR A 324 -7.20 -21.35 20.33
N PRO A 325 -6.11 -20.95 19.65
CA PRO A 325 -5.14 -20.00 20.18
C PRO A 325 -5.78 -18.69 20.64
N LEU A 326 -5.32 -18.18 21.79
CA LEU A 326 -5.71 -16.89 22.34
C LEU A 326 -4.78 -15.81 21.77
N VAL A 327 -5.19 -15.24 20.64
CA VAL A 327 -4.37 -14.31 19.87
C VAL A 327 -5.16 -13.08 19.45
N ARG A 328 -4.47 -11.94 19.42
CA ARG A 328 -4.87 -10.81 18.59
C ARG A 328 -4.49 -11.14 17.15
N LEU A 329 -5.48 -11.17 16.26
CA LEU A 329 -5.29 -11.35 14.83
C LEU A 329 -5.83 -10.13 14.09
N SER A 330 -4.94 -9.42 13.40
CA SER A 330 -5.29 -8.35 12.47
C SER A 330 -4.87 -8.74 11.06
N VAL A 331 -5.79 -8.62 10.10
CA VAL A 331 -5.52 -8.91 8.69
C VAL A 331 -5.72 -7.64 7.89
N VAL A 332 -4.65 -7.18 7.26
CA VAL A 332 -4.57 -5.89 6.57
C VAL A 332 -4.60 -6.18 5.08
N ALA A 333 -5.71 -5.87 4.41
CA ALA A 333 -5.85 -5.96 2.95
C ALA A 333 -5.67 -4.56 2.35
N TYR A 334 -4.58 -4.32 1.64
CA TYR A 334 -4.16 -2.96 1.28
C TYR A 334 -3.70 -2.80 -0.18
N PRO A 335 -3.83 -1.57 -0.73
CA PRO A 335 -3.33 -1.18 -2.05
C PRO A 335 -1.89 -0.67 -1.94
N SER A 336 -0.92 -1.56 -2.15
CA SER A 336 0.50 -1.21 -2.15
C SER A 336 0.83 -0.34 -3.37
N ARG A 337 1.48 0.81 -3.15
CA ARG A 337 1.85 1.74 -4.23
C ARG A 337 2.68 1.05 -5.32
N LYS A 338 3.58 0.15 -4.94
CA LYS A 338 4.41 -0.63 -5.88
C LYS A 338 3.62 -1.58 -6.77
N MET A 339 2.41 -1.96 -6.35
CA MET A 339 1.54 -2.88 -7.09
C MET A 339 0.39 -2.15 -7.80
N ILE A 340 0.12 -0.90 -7.43
CA ILE A 340 -0.81 -0.02 -8.15
C ILE A 340 -0.11 0.61 -9.36
N ASP A 341 1.07 1.18 -9.15
CA ASP A 341 1.90 1.79 -10.18
C ASP A 341 3.12 0.91 -10.48
N VAL A 342 2.88 -0.29 -11.01
CA VAL A 342 3.95 -1.27 -11.24
C VAL A 342 4.84 -0.82 -12.40
N HIS A 343 6.15 -0.71 -12.14
CA HIS A 343 7.11 -0.48 -13.21
C HIS A 343 7.46 -1.79 -13.94
N PRO A 344 7.50 -1.83 -15.29
CA PRO A 344 7.71 -3.08 -16.05
C PRO A 344 8.96 -3.84 -15.64
N GLN A 345 10.06 -3.12 -15.40
CA GLN A 345 11.32 -3.74 -14.97
C GLN A 345 11.27 -4.32 -13.55
N GLU A 346 10.39 -3.84 -12.66
CA GLU A 346 10.26 -4.40 -11.30
C GLU A 346 9.59 -5.77 -11.30
N LEU A 347 8.82 -6.12 -12.32
CA LEU A 347 8.13 -7.41 -12.39
C LEU A 347 9.11 -8.57 -12.59
N GLY A 348 9.05 -9.55 -11.70
CA GLY A 348 9.76 -10.80 -11.87
C GLY A 348 9.21 -11.59 -13.06
N TYR A 349 10.10 -12.15 -13.88
CA TYR A 349 9.73 -12.92 -15.07
C TYR A 349 8.65 -13.99 -14.79
N GLU A 350 8.70 -14.63 -13.62
CA GLU A 350 7.71 -15.64 -13.23
C GLU A 350 6.25 -15.16 -13.31
N LEU A 351 5.98 -13.86 -13.14
CA LEU A 351 4.63 -13.29 -13.20
C LEU A 351 4.07 -13.27 -14.62
N PHE A 352 4.91 -13.34 -15.65
CA PHE A 352 4.50 -13.48 -17.05
C PHE A 352 4.42 -14.94 -17.51
N THR A 353 4.77 -15.89 -16.65
CA THR A 353 4.66 -17.34 -16.92
C THR A 353 3.42 -17.95 -16.26
N SER A 354 3.13 -19.22 -16.55
CA SER A 354 2.04 -19.95 -15.89
C SER A 354 2.14 -19.99 -14.34
N ALA A 355 3.30 -19.70 -13.76
CA ALA A 355 3.47 -19.53 -12.32
C ALA A 355 2.76 -18.27 -11.78
N GLY A 356 2.71 -17.19 -12.57
CA GLY A 356 2.06 -15.92 -12.23
C GLY A 356 0.58 -16.06 -11.87
N SER A 357 -0.14 -17.04 -12.44
CA SER A 357 -1.56 -17.23 -12.15
C SER A 357 -1.86 -17.70 -10.72
N ALA A 358 -0.84 -18.00 -9.92
CA ALA A 358 -0.98 -18.41 -8.51
C ALA A 358 -1.65 -17.32 -7.64
N CYS A 359 -1.40 -16.05 -7.92
CA CYS A 359 -1.98 -14.93 -7.15
C CYS A 359 -3.38 -14.51 -7.61
N PHE A 360 -3.93 -15.09 -8.68
CA PHE A 360 -5.25 -14.76 -9.25
C PHE A 360 -6.25 -15.88 -8.98
N GLN A 361 -7.56 -15.57 -8.88
CA GLN A 361 -8.62 -16.58 -8.75
C GLN A 361 -8.82 -17.38 -10.03
N SER A 362 -8.78 -16.75 -11.20
CA SER A 362 -8.99 -17.41 -12.48
C SER A 362 -7.86 -17.15 -13.48
N GLN A 363 -7.69 -18.08 -14.43
CA GLN A 363 -6.78 -17.88 -15.56
C GLN A 363 -7.26 -16.70 -16.44
N LYS A 364 -8.58 -16.49 -16.52
CA LYS A 364 -9.16 -15.35 -17.24
C LYS A 364 -8.65 -14.02 -16.67
N LYS A 365 -8.82 -13.78 -15.37
CA LYS A 365 -8.36 -12.54 -14.71
C LYS A 365 -6.86 -12.33 -14.85
N TYR A 366 -6.08 -13.41 -14.74
CA TYR A 366 -4.63 -13.36 -14.96
C TYR A 366 -4.27 -12.88 -16.38
N GLN A 367 -4.89 -13.46 -17.41
CA GLN A 367 -4.62 -13.07 -18.80
C GLN A 367 -5.16 -11.67 -19.12
N GLU A 368 -6.31 -11.29 -18.57
CA GLU A 368 -6.86 -9.94 -18.70
C GLU A 368 -5.94 -8.88 -18.06
N TRP A 369 -5.36 -9.17 -16.89
CA TRP A 369 -4.35 -8.31 -16.29
C TRP A 369 -3.09 -8.21 -17.17
N ARG A 370 -2.52 -9.35 -17.61
CA ARG A 370 -1.34 -9.37 -18.48
C ARG A 370 -1.55 -8.57 -19.76
N MET A 371 -2.69 -8.76 -20.41
CA MET A 371 -3.06 -8.05 -21.62
C MET A 371 -3.14 -6.56 -21.37
N SER A 372 -3.94 -6.13 -20.39
CA SER A 372 -4.11 -4.69 -20.10
C SER A 372 -2.79 -4.05 -19.72
N TYR A 373 -2.00 -4.71 -18.86
CA TYR A 373 -0.70 -4.23 -18.43
C TYR A 373 0.28 -4.09 -19.61
N TYR A 374 0.29 -5.08 -20.52
CA TYR A 374 1.09 -5.05 -21.73
C TYR A 374 0.70 -3.91 -22.65
N ILE A 375 -0.60 -3.69 -22.91
CA ILE A 375 -1.07 -2.57 -23.74
C ILE A 375 -0.64 -1.23 -23.10
N ALA A 376 -0.83 -1.06 -21.79
CA ALA A 376 -0.44 0.16 -21.07
C ALA A 376 1.05 0.47 -21.20
N HIS A 377 1.90 -0.57 -21.16
CA HIS A 377 3.36 -0.44 -21.13
C HIS A 377 4.05 -0.98 -22.39
N GLU A 378 3.36 -1.04 -23.52
CA GLU A 378 3.75 -1.83 -24.70
C GLU A 378 5.20 -1.57 -25.14
N ARG A 379 5.61 -0.32 -25.26
CA ARG A 379 6.98 0.03 -25.67
C ARG A 379 8.03 -0.55 -24.71
N ALA A 380 7.81 -0.42 -23.41
CA ALA A 380 8.72 -0.95 -22.41
C ALA A 380 8.70 -2.48 -22.40
N MET A 381 7.54 -3.10 -22.60
CA MET A 381 7.40 -4.55 -22.67
C MET A 381 8.10 -5.14 -23.90
N VAL A 382 7.95 -4.54 -25.09
CA VAL A 382 8.65 -4.96 -26.31
C VAL A 382 10.16 -4.80 -26.16
N ALA A 383 10.63 -3.70 -25.57
CA ALA A 383 12.05 -3.50 -25.30
C ALA A 383 12.60 -4.50 -24.28
N LEU A 384 11.80 -4.88 -23.27
CA LEU A 384 12.15 -5.91 -22.29
C LEU A 384 12.20 -7.32 -22.91
N GLU A 385 11.22 -7.69 -23.72
CA GLU A 385 11.21 -8.96 -24.47
C GLU A 385 12.48 -9.06 -25.34
N ALA A 386 12.84 -7.99 -26.07
CA ALA A 386 14.05 -7.96 -26.89
C ALA A 386 15.35 -8.00 -26.08
N LEU A 387 15.37 -7.45 -24.86
CA LEU A 387 16.52 -7.53 -23.96
C LEU A 387 16.69 -8.96 -23.42
N GLU A 388 15.60 -9.61 -23.01
CA GLU A 388 15.61 -10.99 -22.52
C GLU A 388 16.08 -11.96 -23.60
N ASP A 389 15.58 -11.84 -24.83
CA ASP A 389 16.04 -12.65 -25.97
C ASP A 389 17.55 -12.50 -26.22
N ARG A 390 18.09 -11.28 -26.09
CA ARG A 390 19.54 -11.03 -26.21
C ARG A 390 20.33 -11.63 -25.06
N GLU A 391 19.82 -11.53 -23.83
CA GLU A 391 20.43 -12.13 -22.64
C GLU A 391 20.47 -13.66 -22.78
N GLU A 392 19.38 -14.30 -23.24
CA GLU A 392 19.30 -15.75 -23.51
C GLU A 392 20.25 -16.20 -24.63
N LEU A 393 20.30 -15.46 -25.75
CA LEU A 393 21.22 -15.75 -26.86
C LEU A 393 22.70 -15.53 -26.50
N SER A 394 22.97 -14.70 -25.49
CA SER A 394 24.32 -14.53 -24.94
C SER A 394 24.67 -15.67 -23.96
N GLU A 395 24.85 -16.89 -24.48
CA GLU A 395 25.21 -18.13 -23.74
C GLU A 395 26.50 -18.07 -22.88
N LYS A 396 27.07 -16.89 -22.60
CA LYS A 396 28.30 -16.69 -21.79
C LYS A 396 28.25 -15.54 -20.78
N SER A 397 27.10 -15.16 -20.22
CA SER A 397 27.16 -14.41 -18.95
C SER A 397 27.27 -15.37 -17.78
N ARG A 398 28.51 -15.51 -17.27
CA ARG A 398 28.83 -16.06 -15.94
C ARG A 398 27.69 -15.80 -14.98
N LYS A 399 27.28 -16.81 -14.20
CA LYS A 399 26.57 -16.64 -12.93
C LYS A 399 27.34 -15.61 -12.08
N ARG A 400 27.10 -14.32 -12.29
CA ARG A 400 27.43 -13.29 -11.32
C ARG A 400 26.51 -13.66 -10.16
N LYS A 401 27.08 -14.18 -9.08
CA LYS A 401 26.43 -14.11 -7.78
C LYS A 401 25.95 -12.66 -7.69
N GLY A 402 24.63 -12.48 -7.72
CA GLY A 402 24.05 -11.15 -7.82
C GLY A 402 24.52 -10.34 -6.64
N ASP A 403 25.33 -9.33 -6.89
CA ASP A 403 25.70 -8.32 -5.91
C ASP A 403 24.50 -7.39 -5.68
N GLY A 404 23.30 -7.95 -5.50
CA GLY A 404 22.06 -7.29 -5.06
C GLY A 404 21.78 -5.90 -5.67
N ARG A 405 22.18 -5.65 -6.92
CA ARG A 405 22.08 -4.34 -7.59
C ARG A 405 21.88 -4.53 -9.10
N ASP A 406 20.83 -5.23 -9.49
CA ASP A 406 20.30 -5.04 -10.85
C ASP A 406 19.59 -3.70 -10.87
N ARG A 407 20.36 -2.64 -11.17
CA ARG A 407 19.81 -1.31 -11.40
C ARG A 407 18.95 -1.35 -12.65
N TYR A 408 17.94 -0.48 -12.70
CA TYR A 408 17.14 -0.28 -13.91
C TYR A 408 18.05 -0.06 -15.11
N VAL A 409 17.74 -0.74 -16.21
CA VAL A 409 18.42 -0.56 -17.48
C VAL A 409 17.63 0.45 -18.29
N GLN A 410 18.32 1.35 -18.98
CA GLN A 410 17.66 2.24 -19.93
C GLN A 410 17.14 1.38 -21.09
N LEU A 411 15.82 1.38 -21.27
CA LEU A 411 15.18 0.66 -22.37
C LEU A 411 15.17 1.55 -23.60
N ASP A 412 15.79 1.09 -24.68
CA ASP A 412 15.65 1.74 -25.98
C ASP A 412 14.25 1.44 -26.52
N THR A 413 13.38 2.44 -26.41
CA THR A 413 12.00 2.37 -26.91
C THR A 413 11.83 3.13 -28.23
N THR A 414 12.94 3.65 -28.77
CA THR A 414 12.95 4.44 -30.00
C THR A 414 12.51 3.58 -31.17
N GLY A 415 11.55 4.09 -31.96
CA GLY A 415 11.01 3.37 -33.11
C GLY A 415 10.01 2.25 -32.79
N ILE A 416 9.70 2.00 -31.51
CA ILE A 416 8.64 1.04 -31.16
C ILE A 416 7.27 1.69 -31.38
N VAL A 417 6.60 1.26 -32.46
CA VAL A 417 5.23 1.65 -32.80
C VAL A 417 4.25 0.82 -31.96
N ARG A 418 3.26 1.49 -31.36
CA ARG A 418 2.21 0.83 -30.59
C ARG A 418 1.22 0.13 -31.51
N HIS A 419 0.77 -1.07 -31.15
CA HIS A 419 -0.35 -1.71 -31.83
C HIS A 419 -1.67 -1.05 -31.40
N THR A 420 -2.56 -0.85 -32.36
CA THR A 420 -3.87 -0.22 -32.13
C THR A 420 -5.05 -1.19 -32.30
N LEU A 421 -4.81 -2.39 -32.83
CA LEU A 421 -5.83 -3.39 -33.08
C LEU A 421 -6.06 -4.25 -31.82
N PRO A 422 -7.28 -4.25 -31.23
CA PRO A 422 -7.56 -5.07 -30.04
C PRO A 422 -7.36 -6.58 -30.28
N SER A 423 -7.64 -7.06 -31.50
CA SER A 423 -7.50 -8.48 -31.85
C SER A 423 -6.07 -8.99 -31.69
N TYR A 424 -5.07 -8.17 -32.02
CA TYR A 424 -3.66 -8.53 -31.82
C TYR A 424 -3.36 -8.92 -30.37
N PHE A 425 -3.84 -8.11 -29.42
CA PHE A 425 -3.62 -8.37 -28.00
C PHE A 425 -4.47 -9.53 -27.49
N VAL A 426 -5.72 -9.63 -27.93
CA VAL A 426 -6.62 -10.74 -27.55
C VAL A 426 -6.01 -12.09 -27.97
N ASP A 427 -5.45 -12.18 -29.17
CA ASP A 427 -4.80 -13.37 -29.69
C ASP A 427 -3.47 -13.65 -28.96
N LYS A 428 -2.66 -12.61 -28.68
CA LYS A 428 -1.39 -12.75 -27.93
C LYS A 428 -1.58 -13.33 -26.53
N PHE A 429 -2.69 -13.01 -25.86
CA PHE A 429 -2.96 -13.42 -24.47
C PHE A 429 -4.02 -14.53 -24.32
N GLN A 430 -4.37 -15.22 -25.41
CA GLN A 430 -5.24 -16.40 -25.36
C GLN A 430 -4.65 -17.50 -24.47
N TRP A 431 -5.49 -18.38 -23.94
CA TRP A 431 -5.04 -19.55 -23.18
C TRP A 431 -5.86 -20.78 -23.50
N ARG A 432 -5.30 -21.97 -23.23
CA ARG A 432 -6.03 -23.22 -23.30
C ARG A 432 -6.63 -23.52 -21.93
N ASP A 433 -7.95 -23.69 -21.86
CA ASP A 433 -8.63 -24.10 -20.65
C ASP A 433 -8.21 -25.52 -20.25
N GLY A 434 -7.76 -25.69 -19.01
CA GLY A 434 -7.20 -26.96 -18.55
C GLY A 434 -8.22 -28.09 -18.43
N LEU A 435 -9.51 -27.77 -18.28
CA LEU A 435 -10.57 -28.76 -18.11
C LEU A 435 -11.17 -29.19 -19.46
N THR A 436 -11.45 -28.23 -20.33
CA THR A 436 -12.13 -28.46 -21.61
C THR A 436 -11.17 -28.59 -22.79
N GLY A 437 -9.92 -28.17 -22.63
CA GLY A 437 -8.93 -28.09 -23.71
C GLY A 437 -9.25 -27.01 -24.76
N ARG A 438 -10.29 -26.19 -24.56
CA ARG A 438 -10.68 -25.15 -25.53
C ARG A 438 -9.74 -23.95 -25.44
N VAL A 439 -9.53 -23.29 -26.56
CA VAL A 439 -8.88 -21.98 -26.57
C VAL A 439 -9.89 -20.94 -26.07
N MET A 440 -9.45 -20.16 -25.09
CA MET A 440 -10.20 -19.12 -24.43
C MET A 440 -9.47 -17.79 -24.63
N PHE A 441 -10.24 -16.71 -24.65
CA PHE A 441 -9.75 -15.38 -24.97
C PHE A 441 -10.02 -14.40 -23.82
N PRO A 442 -9.12 -13.43 -23.58
CA PRO A 442 -9.41 -12.32 -22.68
C PRO A 442 -10.52 -11.43 -23.28
N SER A 443 -11.11 -10.56 -22.45
CA SER A 443 -12.18 -9.65 -22.90
C SER A 443 -11.69 -8.69 -24.00
N THR A 444 -12.28 -8.76 -25.20
CA THR A 444 -12.03 -7.79 -26.28
C THR A 444 -12.40 -6.37 -25.86
N GLN A 445 -13.47 -6.20 -25.09
CA GLN A 445 -13.88 -4.87 -24.60
C GLN A 445 -12.82 -4.27 -23.69
N LEU A 446 -12.20 -5.08 -22.83
CA LEU A 446 -11.11 -4.62 -21.96
C LEU A 446 -9.91 -4.13 -22.77
N ALA A 447 -9.57 -4.82 -23.87
CA ALA A 447 -8.51 -4.37 -24.77
C ALA A 447 -8.87 -3.03 -25.44
N ILE A 448 -10.11 -2.88 -25.93
CA ILE A 448 -10.62 -1.63 -26.51
C ILE A 448 -10.52 -0.49 -25.50
N ASP A 449 -11.05 -0.68 -24.30
CA ASP A 449 -11.08 0.34 -23.24
C ASP A 449 -9.66 0.72 -22.81
N THR A 450 -8.76 -0.26 -22.70
CA THR A 450 -7.36 0.00 -22.33
C THR A 450 -6.66 0.82 -23.41
N ILE A 451 -6.82 0.46 -24.69
CA ILE A 451 -6.23 1.22 -25.82
C ILE A 451 -6.76 2.65 -25.84
N ALA A 452 -8.06 2.84 -25.60
CA ALA A 452 -8.71 4.15 -25.64
C ALA A 452 -8.22 5.10 -24.54
N GLU A 453 -7.96 4.59 -23.33
CA GLU A 453 -7.60 5.43 -22.18
C GLU A 453 -6.11 5.74 -22.04
N ILE A 454 -5.23 4.97 -22.70
CA ILE A 454 -3.79 5.22 -22.63
C ILE A 454 -3.46 6.56 -23.29
N GLY A 455 -2.67 7.38 -22.58
CA GLY A 455 -2.26 8.71 -23.03
C GLY A 455 -3.31 9.80 -22.82
N GLN A 456 -4.53 9.44 -22.39
CA GLN A 456 -5.54 10.43 -22.02
C GLN A 456 -5.20 11.10 -20.68
N PRO A 457 -5.45 12.40 -20.49
CA PRO A 457 -5.28 13.04 -19.19
C PRO A 457 -6.30 12.49 -18.18
N ASN A 458 -5.89 12.43 -16.91
CA ASN A 458 -6.76 12.05 -15.79
C ASN A 458 -6.64 13.09 -14.68
N GLU A 459 -7.08 14.32 -14.98
CA GLU A 459 -6.88 15.48 -14.12
C GLU A 459 -7.49 15.31 -12.74
N GLU A 460 -8.65 14.66 -12.63
CA GLU A 460 -9.30 14.39 -11.34
C GLU A 460 -8.43 13.49 -10.45
N TRP A 461 -7.87 12.41 -11.01
CA TRP A 461 -6.95 11.56 -10.27
C TRP A 461 -5.67 12.30 -9.86
N ASP A 462 -5.11 13.12 -10.75
CA ASP A 462 -3.90 13.88 -10.48
C ASP A 462 -4.12 14.96 -9.42
N ASN A 463 -5.25 15.65 -9.47
CA ASN A 463 -5.64 16.66 -8.49
C ASN A 463 -5.94 16.04 -7.12
N LEU A 464 -6.66 14.91 -7.11
CA LEU A 464 -6.91 14.15 -5.88
C LEU A 464 -5.59 13.66 -5.26
N SER A 465 -4.67 13.16 -6.08
CA SER A 465 -3.34 12.74 -5.63
C SER A 465 -2.57 13.88 -4.98
N LYS A 466 -2.59 15.08 -5.57
CA LYS A 466 -1.94 16.28 -5.02
C LYS A 466 -2.54 16.67 -3.67
N ASP A 467 -3.87 16.60 -3.54
CA ASP A 467 -4.52 16.91 -2.27
C ASP A 467 -4.22 15.87 -1.20
N MET A 468 -4.25 14.59 -1.55
CA MET A 468 -4.02 13.52 -0.59
C MET A 468 -2.58 13.49 -0.08
N VAL A 469 -1.59 13.91 -0.86
CA VAL A 469 -0.22 14.11 -0.36
C VAL A 469 -0.18 15.12 0.79
N ARG A 470 -0.98 16.19 0.73
CA ARG A 470 -1.04 17.24 1.77
C ARG A 470 -1.76 16.74 3.02
N VAL A 471 -2.80 15.94 2.82
CA VAL A 471 -3.65 15.36 3.88
C VAL A 471 -2.94 14.20 4.60
N SER A 472 -2.08 13.44 3.92
CA SER A 472 -1.41 12.26 4.46
C SER A 472 -0.19 12.57 5.35
N LEU A 473 0.52 13.67 5.08
CA LEU A 473 1.90 13.85 5.55
C LEU A 473 2.08 14.59 6.89
N GLY A 474 1.02 14.93 7.62
CA GLY A 474 1.16 15.47 8.99
C GLY A 474 2.21 16.59 9.14
N GLY A 475 2.39 17.46 8.14
CA GLY A 475 3.39 18.53 8.17
C GLY A 475 4.86 18.13 7.98
N LYS A 476 5.22 16.97 7.43
CA LYS A 476 6.62 16.69 7.00
C LYS A 476 6.86 17.05 5.53
N ALA A 477 6.73 18.32 5.14
CA ALA A 477 7.36 18.87 3.91
C ALA A 477 7.12 20.39 3.73
N LEU A 478 7.40 21.23 4.72
CA LEU A 478 7.59 22.67 4.48
C LEU A 478 8.85 23.19 5.20
N GLY A 479 9.89 22.36 5.26
CA GLY A 479 11.24 22.90 5.27
C GLY A 479 11.47 23.50 3.89
N LYS A 480 11.64 24.83 3.81
CA LYS A 480 11.95 25.55 2.58
C LYS A 480 13.06 24.82 1.83
N ARG A 481 12.74 24.04 0.78
CA ARG A 481 13.69 23.88 -0.32
C ARG A 481 13.81 25.27 -0.91
N LYS A 482 14.91 25.96 -0.61
CA LYS A 482 15.33 27.10 -1.43
C LYS A 482 15.30 26.59 -2.86
N ALA A 483 14.53 27.25 -3.73
CA ALA A 483 14.71 27.07 -5.16
C ALA A 483 16.22 27.22 -5.41
N PRO A 484 16.85 26.30 -6.16
CA PRO A 484 18.24 26.53 -6.54
C PRO A 484 18.26 27.86 -7.27
N GLU A 485 18.98 28.83 -6.70
CA GLU A 485 19.29 30.07 -7.39
C GLU A 485 19.88 29.65 -8.73
N ARG A 486 19.16 29.96 -9.82
CA ARG A 486 19.76 29.98 -11.15
C ARG A 486 20.92 30.96 -11.05
N LYS A 487 22.12 30.46 -10.80
CA LYS A 487 23.33 31.15 -11.24
C LYS A 487 23.26 31.12 -12.75
N THR A 488 22.68 32.17 -13.33
CA THR A 488 23.10 32.67 -14.63
C THR A 488 24.62 32.67 -14.61
N LEU A 489 25.21 31.75 -15.39
CA LEU A 489 26.62 31.81 -15.72
C LEU A 489 26.81 33.11 -16.50
N GLU A 490 27.12 34.17 -15.76
CA GLU A 490 27.79 35.32 -16.33
C GLU A 490 29.11 34.83 -16.92
N VAL A 491 29.25 35.05 -18.22
CA VAL A 491 30.45 34.78 -18.98
C VAL A 491 31.51 35.77 -18.51
N GLU A 492 32.25 35.41 -17.46
CA GLU A 492 33.50 36.09 -17.11
C GLU A 492 34.61 35.59 -18.05
N THR A 493 34.87 36.43 -19.04
CA THR A 493 36.11 36.63 -19.77
C THR A 493 37.36 36.11 -19.06
N PHE A 494 38.09 35.21 -19.73
CA PHE A 494 39.51 35.01 -19.46
C PHE A 494 40.30 35.04 -20.77
N GLU A 495 40.84 36.22 -21.08
CA GLU A 495 41.98 36.35 -21.98
C GLU A 495 43.23 35.75 -21.30
N ARG A 496 43.88 34.77 -21.92
CA ARG A 496 45.25 34.95 -22.49
C ARG A 496 45.83 33.64 -23.04
N SER A 497 46.18 33.73 -24.33
CA SER A 497 47.40 33.21 -24.99
C SER A 497 47.57 31.67 -25.08
N LYS A 498 47.79 31.04 -26.24
CA LYS A 498 48.51 31.48 -27.46
C LYS A 498 48.30 30.43 -28.58
N ARG A 499 48.21 30.91 -29.84
CA ARG A 499 48.74 30.34 -31.12
C ARG A 499 48.14 29.00 -31.60
N LEU A 500 47.65 28.78 -32.82
CA LEU A 500 47.96 29.32 -34.17
C LEU A 500 46.88 28.84 -35.19
N LYS A 501 46.59 29.68 -36.20
CA LYS A 501 46.13 29.37 -37.59
C LYS A 501 44.71 28.81 -37.78
N SER A 502 43.70 29.61 -38.14
CA SER A 502 43.36 30.24 -39.45
C SER A 502 42.60 29.32 -40.42
N ASN A 503 41.38 29.78 -40.78
CA ASN A 503 40.60 29.64 -42.03
C ASN A 503 39.13 29.34 -41.69
N GLU A 504 38.25 30.35 -41.65
CA GLU A 504 37.45 30.85 -42.80
C GLU A 504 36.60 29.76 -43.47
N SER A 505 35.29 29.76 -43.19
CA SER A 505 34.26 30.13 -44.19
C SER A 505 32.88 30.05 -43.55
N ALA A 506 32.18 31.17 -43.53
CA ALA A 506 30.73 31.22 -43.45
C ALA A 506 30.14 30.76 -44.78
N ASP A 507 28.97 30.13 -44.76
CA ASP A 507 27.88 30.56 -45.64
C ASP A 507 26.54 30.00 -45.15
N GLU A 508 25.64 30.95 -44.90
CA GLU A 508 24.19 30.77 -44.79
C GLU A 508 23.60 30.62 -46.20
N MET A 509 22.57 29.79 -46.36
CA MET A 509 21.32 30.10 -47.08
C MET A 509 20.43 28.85 -47.09
N LYS A 510 19.32 28.87 -46.34
CA LYS A 510 17.97 29.13 -46.85
C LYS A 510 17.48 28.12 -47.89
N SER A 511 16.56 27.25 -47.47
CA SER A 511 15.32 27.02 -48.22
C SER A 511 14.22 26.58 -47.26
N ALA A 512 13.21 27.43 -47.14
CA ALA A 512 11.93 27.13 -46.55
C ALA A 512 11.03 26.51 -47.62
N GLU A 513 10.30 25.44 -47.28
CA GLU A 513 8.91 25.17 -47.69
C GLU A 513 8.55 23.73 -47.29
N HIS A 514 7.86 23.56 -46.15
CA HIS A 514 6.51 23.01 -46.17
C HIS A 514 5.80 23.22 -44.82
N GLN A 515 4.59 23.77 -44.91
CA GLN A 515 3.63 23.94 -43.83
C GLN A 515 2.99 22.60 -43.43
N LEU A 516 2.37 22.62 -42.25
CA LEU A 516 1.44 21.65 -41.65
C LEU A 516 2.05 20.40 -41.01
N GLU A 517 2.50 20.56 -39.76
CA GLU A 517 2.18 19.59 -38.68
C GLU A 517 2.11 20.35 -37.36
N GLU A 518 0.89 20.61 -36.94
CA GLU A 518 0.52 21.41 -35.79
C GLU A 518 0.44 20.51 -34.54
N ARG A 519 1.20 20.87 -33.51
CA ARG A 519 0.93 20.59 -32.08
C ARG A 519 0.76 19.11 -31.67
N VAL A 520 1.85 18.37 -31.63
CA VAL A 520 2.07 17.31 -30.62
C VAL A 520 3.53 17.39 -30.17
N GLY A 521 3.82 18.24 -29.20
CA GLY A 521 5.21 18.49 -28.83
C GLY A 521 5.38 19.47 -27.69
N THR A 522 4.74 19.21 -26.54
CA THR A 522 5.09 19.87 -25.26
C THR A 522 4.81 19.01 -24.01
N PHE A 523 4.33 17.76 -24.15
CA PHE A 523 4.10 16.87 -22.99
C PHE A 523 5.23 15.85 -22.75
N GLU A 524 6.15 15.68 -23.72
CA GLU A 524 7.19 14.65 -23.64
C GLU A 524 8.44 15.09 -22.85
N ASP A 525 8.71 16.40 -22.74
CA ASP A 525 9.80 16.94 -21.91
C ASP A 525 9.52 16.84 -20.40
N GLU A 526 8.26 16.61 -19.98
CA GLU A 526 7.93 16.32 -18.58
C GLU A 526 8.18 14.87 -18.19
N PHE A 527 8.30 13.94 -19.16
CA PHE A 527 8.59 12.52 -18.89
C PHE A 527 10.08 12.32 -18.54
N TYR A 528 10.99 13.04 -19.20
CA TYR A 528 12.43 12.95 -18.94
C TYR A 528 12.89 13.68 -17.67
N ARG A 529 12.12 14.66 -17.16
CA ARG A 529 12.40 15.30 -15.86
C ARG A 529 12.14 14.39 -14.64
N TRP A 530 11.49 13.24 -14.81
CA TRP A 530 11.30 12.27 -13.73
C TRP A 530 12.53 11.36 -13.52
N GLU A 531 13.45 11.24 -14.48
CA GLU A 531 14.69 10.46 -14.32
C GLU A 531 15.66 11.12 -13.32
N ASP A 532 15.67 12.45 -13.21
CA ASP A 532 16.51 13.17 -12.25
C ASP A 532 16.00 13.12 -10.80
N PHE A 533 14.72 12.79 -10.57
CA PHE A 533 14.17 12.60 -9.22
C PHE A 533 14.47 11.21 -8.62
N LEU A 534 15.04 10.29 -9.41
CA LEU A 534 15.45 8.97 -8.96
C LEU A 534 16.93 8.90 -8.51
N ILE A 535 17.70 9.99 -8.67
CA ILE A 535 19.16 9.98 -8.43
C ILE A 535 19.58 10.55 -7.07
N GLU A 536 18.71 11.24 -6.32
CA GLU A 536 18.95 11.55 -4.90
C GLU A 536 18.05 10.70 -3.99
N GLN A 537 18.30 9.38 -3.96
CA GLN A 537 17.95 8.59 -2.78
C GLN A 537 19.00 8.86 -1.70
N ASP A 538 18.57 9.64 -0.71
CA ASP A 538 19.30 9.95 0.49
C ASP A 538 19.90 8.68 1.11
N TYR A 539 21.21 8.72 1.32
CA TYR A 539 22.01 7.72 2.00
C TYR A 539 21.64 7.75 3.48
N GLY A 540 20.55 7.09 3.85
CA GLY A 540 20.20 6.83 5.24
C GLY A 540 21.08 5.75 5.87
N ASN A 541 22.39 6.01 5.99
CA ASN A 541 23.18 5.57 7.12
C ASN A 541 22.91 6.57 8.25
N ASP A 542 22.05 6.20 9.19
CA ASP A 542 21.94 6.68 10.59
C ASP A 542 20.61 6.10 11.09
N MET A 543 20.57 5.08 11.92
CA MET A 543 21.10 5.11 13.28
C MET A 543 21.84 3.81 13.58
N ASP A 544 23.17 3.87 13.52
CA ASP A 544 23.96 3.05 14.43
C ASP A 544 23.60 3.47 15.86
N HIS A 545 23.15 2.51 16.66
CA HIS A 545 22.97 2.70 18.09
C HIS A 545 24.33 3.03 18.72
N ARG A 546 24.61 4.32 18.96
CA ARG A 546 25.54 4.70 20.01
C ARG A 546 24.88 4.39 21.35
N GLU A 547 25.31 3.28 21.95
CA GLU A 547 25.07 2.98 23.36
C GLU A 547 25.54 4.18 24.21
N PRO A 548 24.76 4.62 25.21
CA PRO A 548 25.30 5.47 26.26
C PRO A 548 26.29 4.64 27.07
N ALA A 549 27.50 5.15 27.26
CA ALA A 549 28.50 4.61 28.15
C ALA A 549 27.88 4.36 29.54
N GLN A 550 27.67 3.09 29.90
CA GLN A 550 27.52 2.68 31.29
C GLN A 550 28.85 2.14 31.79
N GLU A 551 29.23 2.68 32.94
CA GLU A 551 30.49 2.51 33.62
C GLU A 551 30.81 1.03 33.88
N ARG A 552 32.08 0.71 33.65
CA ARG A 552 32.73 -0.50 34.14
C ARG A 552 32.56 -0.61 35.65
N LEU A 553 31.82 -1.61 36.10
CA LEU A 553 32.07 -2.27 37.39
C LEU A 553 32.17 -3.77 37.13
N GLY A 554 33.39 -4.28 37.32
CA GLY A 554 33.73 -5.68 37.10
C GLY A 554 33.39 -6.56 38.29
N SER A 555 33.03 -7.80 37.99
CA SER A 555 33.22 -9.01 38.79
C SER A 555 32.62 -10.15 37.96
N ARG A 556 33.40 -10.87 37.16
CA ARG A 556 34.01 -12.17 37.49
C ARG A 556 33.03 -13.21 38.06
N ASP A 557 33.02 -14.33 37.33
CA ASP A 557 33.01 -15.71 37.82
C ASP A 557 31.71 -16.56 37.72
N TRP A 558 31.78 -17.48 36.75
CA TRP A 558 31.56 -18.93 36.80
C TRP A 558 30.16 -19.56 37.00
N GLU A 559 29.90 -20.50 36.08
CA GLU A 559 29.32 -21.85 36.28
C GLU A 559 27.84 -22.07 36.63
N SER A 560 27.14 -22.60 35.61
CA SER A 560 26.43 -23.90 35.60
C SER A 560 25.13 -24.10 36.40
N PHE A 561 24.39 -25.12 35.93
CA PHE A 561 23.09 -25.64 36.35
C PHE A 561 21.90 -24.76 35.93
N GLY A 562 20.85 -25.25 35.30
CA GLY A 562 20.32 -26.60 35.19
C GLY A 562 18.79 -26.43 35.15
N ALA A 563 18.13 -27.13 34.24
CA ALA A 563 16.67 -27.14 34.10
C ALA A 563 15.99 -27.61 35.41
N PRO A 564 14.66 -27.47 35.59
CA PRO A 564 13.60 -27.58 34.58
C PRO A 564 13.15 -26.25 33.97
#